data_AF-A0A218PKC3-F1
#
_entry.id   AF-A0A218PKC3-F1
#
_cell.length_a   1.000
_cell.length_b   1.000
_cell.length_c   1.000
_cell.angle_alpha   90.00
_cell.angle_beta   90.00
_cell.angle_gamma   90.00
#
_symmetry.space_group_name_H-M   'P 1'
#
loop_
_entity.id
_entity.type
_entity.pdbx_description
1 polymer ?
#
loop_
_entity_poly.entity_id
_entity_poly.type
_entity_poly.pdbx_seq_one_letter_code
_entity_poly.pdbx_strand_id
1 'polypeptide(L)'
;MGPLFAILTAALSFAMSIPPAVEQYRRDRKGFWQTLRWMGVYALYIAVGIAILMLPAEGPQPPAKAALATLFMLIWIAYGMVWLTRKVPRYRQPPAWIDKRWLDYLFALTLSALLVAVFLI
;
A
#
# COMPACT_ATOMS: atom_id res chain seq x y z
N MET A 1 15.84 9.27 15.79
CA MET A 1 14.50 9.66 16.25
C MET A 1 13.86 8.44 16.90
N GLY A 2 13.44 8.52 18.17
CA GLY A 2 13.03 7.36 18.96
C GLY A 2 11.59 6.89 18.71
N PRO A 3 11.21 5.71 19.23
CA PRO A 3 9.88 5.11 19.05
C PRO A 3 8.72 5.99 19.54
N LEU A 4 8.95 6.80 20.57
CA LEU A 4 7.98 7.75 21.14
C LEU A 4 7.58 8.84 20.14
N PHE A 5 8.53 9.33 19.33
CA PHE A 5 8.27 10.34 18.30
C PHE A 5 7.41 9.76 17.17
N ALA A 6 7.65 8.50 16.77
CA ALA A 6 6.83 7.82 15.76
C ALA A 6 5.40 7.60 16.24
N ILE A 7 5.22 7.19 17.51
CA ILE A 7 3.88 7.00 18.11
C ILE A 7 3.12 8.34 18.17
N LEU A 8 3.75 9.40 18.64
CA LEU A 8 3.13 10.74 18.71
C LEU A 8 2.76 11.26 17.32
N THR A 9 3.63 11.08 16.33
CA THR A 9 3.36 11.51 14.95
C THR A 9 2.20 10.72 14.34
N ALA A 10 2.14 9.40 14.57
CA ALA A 10 1.04 8.55 14.12
C ALA A 10 -0.29 8.92 14.81
N ALA A 11 -0.27 9.14 16.13
CA ALA A 11 -1.44 9.54 16.91
C ALA A 11 -1.98 10.90 16.47
N LEU A 12 -1.10 11.87 16.22
CA LEU A 12 -1.48 13.21 15.75
C LEU A 12 -2.07 13.14 14.33
N SER A 13 -1.44 12.39 13.42
CA SER A 13 -1.93 12.18 12.05
C SER A 13 -3.30 11.51 12.05
N PHE A 14 -3.50 10.52 12.93
CA PHE A 14 -4.79 9.87 13.12
C PHE A 14 -5.83 10.85 13.65
N ALA A 15 -5.53 11.62 14.69
CA ALA A 15 -6.44 12.63 15.26
C ALA A 15 -6.88 13.66 14.22
N MET A 16 -5.96 14.12 13.37
CA MET A 16 -6.26 15.06 12.27
C MET A 16 -7.15 14.46 11.17
N SER A 17 -7.17 13.13 11.03
CA SER A 17 -8.02 12.45 10.04
C SER A 17 -9.48 12.25 10.51
N ILE A 18 -9.76 12.41 11.81
CA ILE A 18 -11.09 12.17 12.39
C ILE A 18 -12.13 13.20 11.90
N PRO A 19 -11.90 14.53 11.96
CA PRO A 19 -12.89 15.51 11.51
C PRO A 19 -13.37 15.32 10.05
N PRO A 20 -12.47 15.17 9.04
CA PRO A 20 -12.91 14.96 7.67
C PRO A 20 -13.61 13.61 7.47
N ALA A 21 -13.21 12.56 8.19
CA ALA A 21 -13.90 11.27 8.15
C ALA A 21 -15.32 11.35 8.70
N VAL A 22 -15.53 12.09 9.80
CA VAL A 22 -16.85 12.33 10.39
C VAL A 22 -17.73 13.16 9.46
N GLU A 23 -17.17 14.21 8.84
CA GLU A 23 -17.89 15.03 7.86
C GLU A 23 -18.32 14.20 6.63
N GLN A 24 -17.42 13.35 6.12
CA GLN A 24 -17.70 12.43 5.01
C GLN A 24 -18.77 11.40 5.37
N TYR A 25 -18.74 10.85 6.59
CA TYR A 25 -19.78 9.92 7.06
C TYR A 25 -21.15 10.58 7.18
N ARG A 26 -21.20 11.84 7.63
CA ARG A 26 -22.46 12.60 7.78
C ARG A 26 -23.06 13.01 6.43
N ARG A 27 -22.23 13.44 5.47
CA ARG A 27 -22.69 13.93 4.16
C ARG A 27 -22.85 12.83 3.11
N ASP A 28 -22.00 11.81 3.11
CA ASP A 28 -22.01 10.72 2.13
C ASP A 28 -21.65 9.37 2.79
N ARG A 29 -22.63 8.84 3.54
CA ARG A 29 -22.49 7.56 4.25
C ARG A 29 -22.15 6.41 3.30
N LYS A 30 -22.68 6.42 2.07
CA LYS A 30 -22.44 5.36 1.08
C LYS A 30 -21.01 5.43 0.54
N GLY A 31 -20.53 6.63 0.18
CA GLY A 31 -19.14 6.87 -0.22
C GLY A 31 -18.14 6.54 0.88
N PHE A 32 -18.46 6.85 2.14
CA PHE A 32 -17.66 6.48 3.31
C PHE A 32 -17.47 4.96 3.43
N TRP A 33 -18.57 4.19 3.46
CA TRP A 33 -18.49 2.72 3.56
C TRP A 33 -17.78 2.08 2.37
N GLN A 34 -17.96 2.62 1.16
CA GLN A 34 -17.24 2.14 -0.02
C GLN A 34 -15.74 2.42 0.08
N THR A 35 -15.35 3.59 0.56
CA THR A 35 -13.94 3.95 0.82
C THR A 35 -13.34 3.03 1.89
N LEU A 36 -14.05 2.81 3.00
CA LEU A 36 -13.61 1.94 4.08
C LEU A 36 -13.44 0.49 3.60
N ARG A 37 -14.37 -0.02 2.78
CA ARG A 37 -14.26 -1.35 2.18
C ARG A 37 -13.01 -1.47 1.31
N TRP A 38 -12.75 -0.51 0.44
CA TRP A 38 -11.55 -0.55 -0.41
C TRP A 38 -10.25 -0.37 0.38
N MET A 39 -10.26 0.44 1.45
CA MET A 39 -9.14 0.51 2.40
C MET A 39 -8.90 -0.84 3.09
N GLY A 40 -9.97 -1.55 3.50
CA GLY A 40 -9.86 -2.89 4.07
C GLY A 40 -9.26 -3.90 3.09
N VAL A 41 -9.71 -3.88 1.82
CA VAL A 41 -9.13 -4.72 0.76
C VAL A 41 -7.66 -4.37 0.51
N TYR A 42 -7.32 -3.09 0.52
CA TYR A 42 -5.94 -2.63 0.39
C TYR A 42 -5.06 -3.09 1.56
N ALA A 43 -5.55 -3.02 2.80
CA ALA A 43 -4.84 -3.52 3.97
C ALA A 43 -4.57 -5.04 3.85
N LEU A 44 -5.55 -5.82 3.39
CA LEU A 44 -5.37 -7.25 3.11
C LEU A 44 -4.32 -7.49 2.01
N TYR A 45 -4.35 -6.69 0.94
CA TYR A 45 -3.35 -6.76 -0.13
C TYR A 45 -1.92 -6.48 0.40
N ILE A 46 -1.74 -5.51 1.30
CA ILE A 46 -0.44 -5.27 1.95
C ILE A 46 -0.03 -6.45 2.82
N ALA A 47 -0.96 -7.02 3.60
CA ALA A 47 -0.69 -8.20 4.42
C ALA A 47 -0.23 -9.40 3.58
N VAL A 48 -0.79 -9.60 2.39
CA VAL A 48 -0.34 -10.63 1.44
C VAL A 48 1.11 -10.40 1.01
N GLY A 49 1.50 -9.16 0.68
CA GLY A 49 2.88 -8.83 0.34
C GLY A 49 3.87 -9.14 1.48
N ILE A 50 3.49 -8.81 2.72
CA ILE A 50 4.28 -9.15 3.91
C ILE A 50 4.38 -10.66 4.10
N ALA A 51 3.26 -11.38 3.99
CA ALA A 51 3.21 -12.83 4.15
C ALA A 51 4.10 -13.54 3.13
N ILE A 52 4.09 -13.10 1.86
CA ILE A 52 4.97 -13.63 0.81
C ILE A 52 6.45 -13.51 1.21
N LEU A 53 6.85 -12.37 1.76
CA LEU A 53 8.23 -12.13 2.19
C LEU A 53 8.60 -12.88 3.48
N MET A 54 7.62 -13.29 4.28
CA MET A 54 7.86 -14.09 5.47
C MET A 54 8.09 -15.58 5.17
N LEU A 55 7.61 -16.09 4.03
CA LEU A 55 7.84 -17.49 3.63
C LEU A 55 9.33 -17.88 3.57
N PRO A 56 10.23 -17.10 2.96
CA PRO A 56 11.66 -17.40 2.94
C PRO A 56 12.44 -16.82 4.13
N ALA A 57 11.77 -16.27 5.15
CA ALA A 57 12.42 -15.54 6.23
C ALA A 57 12.89 -16.48 7.36
N GLU A 58 13.87 -17.34 7.06
CA GLU A 58 14.55 -18.15 8.06
C GLU A 58 15.95 -17.60 8.36
N GLY A 59 16.21 -17.28 9.64
CA GLY A 59 17.52 -16.85 10.13
C GLY A 59 17.94 -15.42 9.75
N PRO A 60 19.18 -15.04 10.08
CA PRO A 60 19.73 -13.73 9.75
C PRO A 60 19.84 -13.56 8.23
N GLN A 61 19.13 -12.56 7.69
CA GLN A 61 19.17 -12.30 6.25
C GLN A 61 20.35 -11.42 5.85
N PRO A 62 20.97 -11.67 4.67
CA PRO A 62 21.98 -10.78 4.13
C PRO A 62 21.39 -9.40 3.82
N PRO A 63 22.17 -8.31 3.96
CA PRO A 63 21.68 -6.93 3.77
C PRO A 63 21.11 -6.69 2.37
N ALA A 64 21.64 -7.38 1.35
CA ALA A 64 21.12 -7.31 -0.02
C ALA A 64 19.69 -7.84 -0.13
N LYS A 65 19.36 -8.94 0.55
CA LYS A 65 18.01 -9.51 0.57
C LYS A 65 17.02 -8.59 1.29
N ALA A 66 17.44 -7.98 2.39
CA ALA A 66 16.64 -6.98 3.09
C ALA A 66 16.36 -5.74 2.22
N ALA A 67 17.35 -5.27 1.44
CA ALA A 67 17.17 -4.17 0.52
C ALA A 67 16.19 -4.51 -0.63
N LEU A 68 16.30 -5.71 -1.21
CA LEU A 68 15.40 -6.19 -2.25
C LEU A 68 13.97 -6.39 -1.72
N ALA A 69 13.81 -6.96 -0.53
CA ALA A 69 12.52 -7.10 0.14
C ALA A 69 11.88 -5.73 0.43
N THR A 70 12.69 -4.75 0.85
CA THR A 70 12.23 -3.36 1.04
C THR A 70 11.76 -2.76 -0.28
N LEU A 71 12.55 -2.92 -1.36
CA LEU A 71 12.20 -2.41 -2.68
C LEU A 71 10.92 -3.07 -3.23
N PHE A 72 10.79 -4.39 -3.04
CA PHE A 72 9.57 -5.14 -3.36
C PHE A 72 8.37 -4.53 -2.62
N MET A 73 8.46 -4.30 -1.31
CA MET A 73 7.36 -3.72 -0.53
C MET A 73 7.00 -2.32 -0.99
N LEU A 74 7.98 -1.47 -1.31
CA LEU A 74 7.72 -0.12 -1.82
C LEU A 74 6.95 -0.16 -3.14
N ILE A 75 7.33 -1.04 -4.07
CA ILE A 75 6.66 -1.19 -5.37
C ILE A 75 5.30 -1.86 -5.22
N TRP A 76 5.17 -2.82 -4.29
CA TRP A 76 3.91 -3.47 -3.95
C TRP A 76 2.89 -2.46 -3.43
N ILE A 77 3.30 -1.61 -2.48
CA ILE A 77 2.51 -0.50 -1.94
C ILE A 77 2.12 0.48 -3.06
N ALA A 78 3.09 0.90 -3.89
CA ALA A 78 2.84 1.83 -4.99
C ALA A 78 1.82 1.28 -5.99
N TYR A 79 1.94 0.01 -6.39
CA TYR A 79 0.96 -0.63 -7.27
C TYR A 79 -0.42 -0.70 -6.63
N GLY A 80 -0.49 -1.09 -5.35
CA GLY A 80 -1.75 -1.11 -4.62
C GLY A 80 -2.40 0.27 -4.51
N MET A 81 -1.62 1.34 -4.35
CA MET A 81 -2.11 2.72 -4.40
C MET A 81 -2.66 3.09 -5.78
N VAL A 82 -1.95 2.76 -6.87
CA VAL A 82 -2.44 2.97 -8.24
C VAL A 82 -3.77 2.24 -8.43
N TRP A 83 -3.86 0.98 -8.02
CA TRP A 83 -5.09 0.21 -8.08
C TRP A 83 -6.22 0.80 -7.23
N LEU A 84 -5.91 1.23 -6.00
CA LEU A 84 -6.87 1.85 -5.09
C LEU A 84 -7.43 3.13 -5.69
N THR A 85 -6.57 3.98 -6.27
CA THR A 85 -7.02 5.19 -6.95
C THR A 85 -8.02 4.82 -8.04
N ARG A 86 -7.76 3.80 -8.87
CA ARG A 86 -8.68 3.35 -9.92
C ARG A 86 -10.06 2.91 -9.42
N LYS A 87 -10.16 2.33 -8.23
CA LYS A 87 -11.38 1.70 -7.69
C LYS A 87 -12.22 2.58 -6.78
N VAL A 88 -11.60 3.54 -6.09
CA VAL A 88 -12.31 4.43 -5.15
C VAL A 88 -13.17 5.44 -5.94
N PRO A 89 -14.42 5.70 -5.53
CA PRO A 89 -15.25 6.76 -6.11
C PRO A 89 -14.57 8.11 -5.92
N ARG A 90 -14.42 8.89 -6.99
CA ARG A 90 -13.61 10.10 -6.99
C ARG A 90 -14.41 11.34 -7.38
N TYR A 91 -14.17 12.43 -6.65
CA TYR A 91 -14.65 13.77 -7.01
C TYR A 91 -13.68 14.54 -7.93
N ARG A 92 -12.45 14.02 -8.14
CA ARG A 92 -11.44 14.58 -9.06
C ARG A 92 -10.89 13.49 -9.99
N GLN A 93 -10.71 13.82 -11.27
CA GLN A 93 -10.17 12.90 -12.25
C GLN A 93 -8.65 12.70 -12.04
N PRO A 94 -8.14 11.45 -12.07
CA PRO A 94 -6.71 11.19 -12.02
C PRO A 94 -6.02 11.64 -13.32
N PRO A 95 -4.69 11.82 -13.30
CA PRO A 95 -3.90 11.92 -14.51
C PRO A 95 -4.15 10.75 -15.45
N ALA A 96 -4.34 11.01 -16.75
CA ALA A 96 -4.73 10.02 -17.75
C ALA A 96 -3.76 8.83 -17.90
N TRP A 97 -2.51 8.97 -17.44
CA TRP A 97 -1.55 7.87 -17.44
C TRP A 97 -1.86 6.81 -16.39
N ILE A 98 -2.53 7.15 -15.27
CA ILE A 98 -2.86 6.21 -14.19
C ILE A 98 -3.80 5.13 -14.67
N ASP A 99 -4.73 5.41 -15.59
CA ASP A 99 -5.71 4.43 -16.08
C ASP A 99 -5.16 3.53 -17.21
N LYS A 100 -3.89 3.70 -17.61
CA LYS A 100 -3.29 2.91 -18.69
C LYS A 100 -2.86 1.52 -18.20
N ARG A 101 -3.30 0.48 -18.90
CA ARG A 101 -2.98 -0.94 -18.62
C ARG A 101 -1.49 -1.29 -18.69
N TRP A 102 -0.68 -0.53 -19.44
CA TRP A 102 0.76 -0.80 -19.54
C TRP A 102 1.48 -0.67 -18.19
N LEU A 103 0.96 0.16 -17.28
CA LEU A 103 1.48 0.24 -15.92
C LEU A 103 1.33 -1.08 -15.19
N ASP A 104 0.22 -1.79 -15.40
CA ASP A 104 -0.04 -3.06 -14.73
C ASP A 104 0.99 -4.12 -15.16
N TYR A 105 1.33 -4.14 -16.45
CA TYR A 105 2.40 -5.00 -16.97
C TYR A 105 3.77 -4.61 -16.43
N LEU A 106 4.07 -3.32 -16.33
CA LEU A 106 5.35 -2.85 -15.78
C LEU A 106 5.49 -3.19 -14.29
N PHE A 107 4.44 -2.99 -13.50
CA PHE A 107 4.40 -3.38 -12.09
C PHE A 107 4.51 -4.89 -11.94
N ALA A 108 3.75 -5.66 -12.72
CA ALA A 108 3.80 -7.12 -12.68
C ALA A 108 5.20 -7.65 -13.03
N LEU A 109 5.83 -7.11 -14.08
CA LEU A 109 7.18 -7.50 -14.48
C LEU A 109 8.19 -7.17 -13.38
N THR A 110 8.16 -5.94 -12.86
CA THR A 110 9.09 -5.48 -11.82
C THR A 110 8.92 -6.28 -10.52
N LEU A 111 7.68 -6.50 -10.08
CA LEU A 111 7.38 -7.29 -8.89
C LEU A 111 7.81 -8.76 -9.06
N SER A 112 7.59 -9.35 -10.22
CA SER A 112 8.01 -10.73 -10.50
C SER A 112 9.53 -10.85 -10.50
N ALA A 113 10.23 -9.92 -11.13
CA ALA A 113 11.70 -9.92 -11.15
C ALA A 113 12.30 -9.74 -9.75
N LEU A 114 11.74 -8.82 -8.95
CA LEU A 114 12.18 -8.61 -7.57
C LEU A 114 11.88 -9.81 -6.68
N LEU A 115 10.71 -10.44 -6.85
CA LEU A 115 10.36 -11.63 -6.11
C LEU A 115 11.36 -12.76 -6.41
N VAL A 116 11.65 -13.02 -7.69
CA VAL A 116 12.66 -14.01 -8.09
C VAL A 116 14.03 -13.67 -7.48
N ALA A 117 14.46 -12.41 -7.53
CA ALA A 117 15.73 -11.98 -6.94
C ALA A 117 15.79 -12.18 -5.41
N VAL A 118 14.68 -11.93 -4.69
CA VAL A 118 14.60 -12.15 -3.23
C VAL A 118 14.69 -13.64 -2.87
N PHE A 119 14.16 -14.53 -3.72
CA PHE A 119 14.16 -15.97 -3.47
C PHE A 119 15.45 -16.68 -3.92
N LEU A 120 16.20 -16.10 -4.87
CA LEU A 120 17.48 -16.65 -5.34
C LEU A 120 18.69 -16.26 -4.47
N ILE A 121 18.54 -15.29 -3.57
CA ILE A 121 19.58 -14.77 -2.65
C ILE A 121 19.24 -15.17 -1.22
#